data_AF-A0A1G2XVF6-F1
#
_entry.id   AF-A0A1G2XVF6-F1
#
_cell.length_a   1.000
_cell.length_b   1.000
_cell.length_c   1.000
_cell.angle_alpha   90.00
_cell.angle_beta   90.00
_cell.angle_gamma   90.00
#
_symmetry.space_group_name_H-M   'P 1'
#
loop_
_entity.id
_entity.type
_entity.pdbx_description
1 polymer ?
#
loop_
_entity_poly.entity_id
_entity_poly.type
_entity_poly.pdbx_seq_one_letter_code
_entity_poly.pdbx_strand_id
1 'polypeptide(L)'
;MNLFTYITGIASLIGLVLQIKDVFPKYKNLRQSLLFLIIGMCFGTILGGIQLLQLNLFLPEVQSTGEFLKTILVCAAILMVFILVIAGIFTNGHEGYFVFAVFLSFFLIPIVSSMNTTKESEKISNLNIGDLKLLEDHYEKNENYERCIIILEEMKSELSRNDPRKKVIIQKIDEIKMKQIGIKHNP
;
A
#
# COMPACT_ATOMS: atom_id res chain seq x y z
N MET A 1 25.57 11.96 8.83
CA MET A 1 24.27 12.58 9.12
C MET A 1 24.20 13.88 8.32
N ASN A 2 23.25 14.01 7.40
CA ASN A 2 23.31 15.03 6.35
C ASN A 2 22.85 16.40 6.88
N LEU A 3 23.53 17.48 6.46
CA LEU A 3 23.16 18.88 6.78
C LEU A 3 21.67 19.15 6.49
N PHE A 4 21.15 18.54 5.44
CA PHE A 4 19.74 18.59 5.05
C PHE A 4 18.78 18.12 6.17
N THR A 5 19.14 17.06 6.90
CA THR A 5 18.33 16.52 8.02
C THR A 5 18.26 17.50 9.18
N TYR A 6 19.36 18.21 9.47
CA TYR A 6 19.37 19.24 10.53
C TYR A 6 18.55 20.46 10.15
N ILE A 7 18.66 20.92 8.90
CA ILE A 7 17.90 22.07 8.40
C ILE A 7 16.40 21.77 8.40
N THR A 8 16.01 20.59 7.91
CA THR A 8 14.60 20.15 7.93
C THR A 8 14.08 19.97 9.36
N GLY A 9 14.88 19.42 10.28
CA GLY A 9 14.53 19.32 11.69
C GLY A 9 14.27 20.68 12.35
N ILE A 10 15.18 21.64 12.18
CA ILE A 10 15.05 23.00 12.73
C ILE A 10 13.86 23.74 12.11
N ALA A 11 13.66 23.63 10.79
CA ALA A 11 12.52 24.23 10.10
C ALA A 11 11.17 23.67 10.60
N SER A 12 11.12 22.37 10.89
CA SER A 12 9.92 21.72 11.42
C SER A 12 9.60 22.21 12.84
N LEU A 13 10.63 22.41 13.66
CA LEU A 13 10.52 22.91 15.03
C LEU A 13 10.04 24.37 15.06
N ILE A 14 10.57 25.21 14.17
CA ILE A 14 10.12 26.60 13.99
C ILE A 14 8.67 26.64 13.49
N GLY A 15 8.31 25.79 12.53
CA GLY A 15 6.93 25.67 12.03
C GLY A 15 5.94 25.30 13.12
N LEU A 16 6.33 24.38 14.02
CA LEU A 16 5.51 23.96 15.15
C LEU A 16 5.35 25.07 16.20
N VAL A 17 6.41 25.82 16.52
CA VAL A 17 6.33 26.98 17.42
C VAL A 17 5.45 28.09 16.85
N LEU A 18 5.52 28.35 15.54
CA LEU A 18 4.66 29.31 14.84
C LEU A 18 3.19 28.87 14.75
N GLN A 19 2.91 27.57 14.89
CA GLN A 19 1.54 27.06 14.96
C GLN A 19 0.96 27.21 16.37
N ILE A 20 1.77 26.96 17.41
CA ILE A 20 1.38 27.04 18.83
C ILE A 20 1.21 28.51 19.28
N LYS A 21 2.18 29.37 18.96
CA LYS A 21 2.01 30.81 19.17
C LYS A 21 1.16 31.33 18.04
N ASP A 22 0.01 31.92 18.35
CA ASP A 22 -0.95 32.40 17.37
C ASP A 22 -0.46 33.70 16.69
N VAL A 23 0.72 33.64 16.06
CA VAL A 23 1.45 34.78 15.47
C VAL A 23 0.66 35.37 14.29
N PHE A 24 -0.19 34.57 13.65
CA PHE A 24 -1.05 34.98 12.54
C PHE A 24 -2.52 34.60 12.78
N PRO A 25 -3.23 35.34 13.66
CA PRO A 25 -4.60 34.98 14.07
C PRO A 25 -5.59 35.06 12.90
N LYS A 26 -5.33 35.92 11.91
CA LYS A 26 -6.15 36.07 10.69
C LYS A 26 -6.19 34.80 9.83
N TYR A 27 -5.18 33.94 9.92
CA TYR A 27 -5.07 32.71 9.12
C TYR A 27 -5.22 31.44 9.97
N LYS A 28 -5.72 31.57 11.19
CA LYS A 28 -5.83 30.46 12.15
C LYS A 28 -6.52 29.23 11.56
N ASN A 29 -7.66 29.43 10.90
CA ASN A 29 -8.43 28.36 10.29
C ASN A 29 -7.63 27.65 9.19
N LEU A 30 -7.01 28.41 8.27
CA LEU A 30 -6.15 27.86 7.21
C LEU A 30 -4.94 27.10 7.78
N ARG A 31 -4.30 27.60 8.84
CA ARG A 31 -3.16 26.91 9.48
C ARG A 31 -3.60 25.60 10.13
N GLN A 32 -4.71 25.60 10.87
CA GLN A 32 -5.27 24.40 11.48
C GLN A 32 -5.64 23.37 10.42
N SER A 33 -6.28 23.82 9.34
CA SER A 33 -6.62 23.01 8.18
C SER A 33 -5.40 22.30 7.56
N LEU A 34 -4.33 23.07 7.33
CA LEU A 34 -3.11 22.56 6.70
C LEU A 34 -2.35 21.61 7.64
N LEU A 35 -2.39 21.89 8.95
CA LEU A 35 -1.84 21.03 10.00
C LEU A 35 -2.56 19.68 10.04
N PHE A 36 -3.90 19.66 10.03
CA PHE A 36 -4.68 18.42 10.00
C PHE A 36 -4.40 17.60 8.74
N LEU A 37 -4.21 18.25 7.60
CA LEU A 37 -3.85 17.58 6.34
C LEU A 37 -2.46 16.92 6.45
N ILE A 38 -1.45 17.64 6.97
CA ILE A 38 -0.10 17.11 7.16
C ILE A 38 -0.10 15.95 8.17
N ILE A 39 -0.79 16.10 9.31
CA ILE A 39 -0.95 15.03 10.30
C ILE A 39 -1.64 13.82 9.65
N GLY A 40 -2.69 14.05 8.87
CA GLY A 40 -3.39 12.99 8.14
C GLY A 40 -2.46 12.25 7.16
N MET A 41 -1.67 12.98 6.38
CA MET A 41 -0.67 12.38 5.48
C MET A 41 0.39 11.58 6.24
N CYS A 42 0.88 12.08 7.38
CA CYS A 42 1.82 11.37 8.25
C CYS A 42 1.21 10.08 8.82
N PHE A 43 -0.01 10.13 9.37
CA PHE A 43 -0.68 8.93 9.88
C PHE A 43 -1.00 7.95 8.76
N GLY A 44 -1.41 8.43 7.59
CA GLY A 44 -1.65 7.59 6.41
C GLY A 44 -0.38 6.86 5.94
N THR A 45 0.75 7.54 5.92
CA THR A 45 2.05 6.93 5.57
C THR A 45 2.53 5.95 6.66
N ILE A 46 2.36 6.28 7.94
CA ILE A 46 2.67 5.36 9.04
C ILE A 46 1.78 4.11 8.97
N LEU A 47 0.47 4.27 8.79
CA LEU A 47 -0.48 3.15 8.68
C LEU A 47 -0.23 2.30 7.42
N GLY A 48 0.08 2.93 6.29
CA GLY A 48 0.50 2.22 5.08
C GLY A 48 1.81 1.45 5.29
N GLY A 49 2.77 2.03 6.01
CA GLY A 49 4.00 1.35 6.42
C GLY A 49 3.76 0.20 7.39
N ILE A 50 2.80 0.33 8.31
CA ILE A 50 2.39 -0.75 9.23
C ILE A 50 1.66 -1.88 8.48
N GLN A 51 0.84 -1.57 7.46
CA GLN A 51 0.25 -2.60 6.60
C GLN A 51 1.30 -3.37 5.80
N LEU A 52 2.35 -2.69 5.32
CA LEU A 52 3.54 -3.34 4.74
C LEU A 52 4.26 -4.26 5.73
N LEU A 53 4.20 -3.95 7.04
CA LEU A 53 4.73 -4.80 8.11
C LEU A 53 3.79 -5.94 8.53
N GLN A 54 2.49 -5.87 8.24
CA GLN A 54 1.49 -6.91 8.57
C GLN A 54 1.34 -8.00 7.50
N LEU A 55 2.15 -8.00 6.43
CA LEU A 55 2.26 -9.09 5.45
C LEU A 55 3.03 -10.33 5.98
N ASN A 56 2.82 -10.68 7.25
CA ASN A 56 3.30 -11.92 7.87
C ASN A 56 2.44 -12.38 9.07
N LEU A 57 1.21 -11.89 9.20
CA LEU A 57 0.26 -12.52 10.11
C LEU A 57 -0.51 -13.58 9.33
N PHE A 58 -0.14 -14.83 9.59
CA PHE A 58 -0.85 -16.07 9.25
C PHE A 58 -2.37 -15.93 9.50
N LEU A 59 -3.09 -15.39 8.51
CA LEU A 59 -4.52 -15.57 8.40
C LEU A 59 -4.72 -16.64 7.33
N PRO A 60 -5.36 -17.77 7.68
CA PRO A 60 -5.51 -18.89 6.78
C PRO A 60 -6.22 -18.41 5.52
N GLU A 61 -5.63 -18.83 4.42
CA GLU A 61 -5.96 -18.59 3.03
C GLU A 61 -7.45 -18.84 2.75
N VAL A 62 -8.27 -17.79 2.86
CA VAL A 62 -9.57 -17.74 2.18
C VAL A 62 -9.43 -16.77 1.01
N GLN A 63 -8.79 -17.27 -0.05
CA GLN A 63 -8.37 -16.56 -1.27
C GLN A 63 -9.49 -15.82 -2.01
N SER A 64 -10.77 -16.01 -1.67
CA SER A 64 -11.89 -15.26 -2.25
C SER A 64 -12.63 -14.36 -1.26
N THR A 65 -12.48 -14.58 0.05
CA THR A 65 -13.23 -13.83 1.07
C THR A 65 -12.44 -12.64 1.61
N GLY A 66 -11.10 -12.69 1.58
CA GLY A 66 -10.25 -11.59 2.04
C GLY A 66 -10.38 -10.32 1.18
N GLU A 67 -10.41 -10.46 -0.14
CA GLU A 67 -10.61 -9.32 -1.06
C GLU A 67 -12.04 -8.78 -0.99
N PHE A 68 -13.03 -9.66 -0.83
CA PHE A 68 -14.42 -9.28 -0.62
C PHE A 68 -14.61 -8.51 0.69
N LEU A 69 -13.99 -8.96 1.78
CA LEU A 69 -14.05 -8.29 3.09
C LEU A 69 -13.36 -6.92 3.04
N LYS A 70 -12.21 -6.82 2.35
CA LYS A 70 -11.54 -5.54 2.09
C LYS A 70 -12.44 -4.59 1.30
N THR A 71 -13.11 -5.08 0.26
CA THR A 71 -14.05 -4.29 -0.56
C THR A 71 -15.26 -3.82 0.26
N ILE A 72 -15.84 -4.69 1.09
CA ILE A 72 -16.93 -4.33 2.01
C ILE A 72 -16.46 -3.27 3.01
N LEU A 73 -15.26 -3.41 3.58
CA LEU A 73 -14.70 -2.45 4.53
C LEU A 73 -14.54 -1.07 3.88
N VAL A 74 -14.05 -1.01 2.64
CA VAL A 74 -13.91 0.23 1.87
C VAL A 74 -15.29 0.83 1.58
N CYS A 75 -16.26 0.03 1.14
CA CYS A 75 -17.63 0.49 0.91
C CYS A 75 -18.30 1.02 2.19
N ALA A 76 -18.15 0.31 3.31
CA ALA A 76 -18.68 0.73 4.60
C ALA A 76 -18.04 2.04 5.09
N ALA A 77 -16.74 2.21 4.87
CA ALA A 77 -16.04 3.44 5.21
C ALA A 77 -16.49 4.62 4.34
N ILE A 78 -16.68 4.42 3.03
CA ILE A 78 -17.26 5.43 2.13
C ILE A 78 -18.68 5.82 2.57
N LEU A 79 -19.50 4.83 2.93
CA LEU A 79 -20.88 5.04 3.40
C LEU A 79 -20.90 5.82 4.72
N MET A 80 -19.98 5.49 5.65
CA MET A 80 -19.83 6.22 6.91
C MET A 80 -19.38 7.68 6.68
N VAL A 81 -18.46 7.92 5.74
CA VAL A 81 -18.09 9.28 5.31
C VAL A 81 -19.30 10.00 4.74
N PHE A 82 -20.09 9.36 3.89
CA PHE A 82 -21.31 9.95 3.32
C PHE A 82 -22.32 10.37 4.40
N ILE A 83 -22.51 9.53 5.42
CA ILE A 83 -23.38 9.82 6.57
C ILE A 83 -22.84 11.02 7.38
N LEU A 84 -21.52 11.05 7.63
CA LEU A 84 -20.89 12.17 8.34
C LEU A 84 -20.94 13.48 7.54
N VAL A 85 -20.86 13.41 6.21
CA VAL A 85 -21.02 14.57 5.32
C VAL A 85 -22.43 15.11 5.39
N ILE A 86 -23.44 14.24 5.28
CA ILE A 86 -24.84 14.66 5.41
C ILE A 86 -25.05 15.29 6.80
N ALA A 87 -24.58 14.64 7.87
CA ALA A 87 -24.70 15.18 9.22
C ALA A 87 -23.97 16.53 9.42
N GLY A 88 -22.79 16.71 8.83
CA GLY A 88 -21.98 17.92 8.94
C GLY A 88 -22.50 19.11 8.11
N ILE A 89 -23.03 18.84 6.91
CA ILE A 89 -23.65 19.86 6.05
C ILE A 89 -24.91 20.42 6.70
N PHE A 90 -25.72 19.56 7.33
CA PHE A 90 -26.95 19.98 8.02
C PHE A 90 -26.70 20.78 9.31
N THR A 91 -25.50 20.70 9.90
CA THR A 91 -25.22 21.32 11.20
C THR A 91 -24.50 22.67 11.08
N ASN A 92 -23.49 22.84 10.20
CA ASN A 92 -22.63 24.04 10.25
C ASN A 92 -22.26 24.69 8.89
N GLY A 93 -22.94 24.35 7.78
CA GLY A 93 -22.86 25.10 6.52
C GLY A 93 -21.48 25.09 5.84
N HIS A 94 -20.57 25.99 6.24
CA HIS A 94 -19.24 26.16 5.62
C HIS A 94 -18.12 25.31 6.23
N GLU A 95 -18.20 25.00 7.53
CA GLU A 95 -17.16 24.20 8.21
C GLU A 95 -17.24 22.71 7.84
N GLY A 96 -18.44 22.24 7.47
CA GLY A 96 -18.69 20.87 7.02
C GLY A 96 -17.94 20.52 5.72
N TYR A 97 -17.80 21.47 4.79
CA TYR A 97 -17.04 21.26 3.55
C TYR A 97 -15.54 21.10 3.79
N PHE A 98 -15.01 21.73 4.83
CA PHE A 98 -13.60 21.61 5.17
C PHE A 98 -13.27 20.23 5.75
N VAL A 99 -14.10 19.76 6.69
CA VAL A 99 -14.00 18.39 7.23
C VAL A 99 -14.16 17.35 6.11
N PHE A 100 -15.09 17.59 5.17
CA PHE A 100 -15.27 16.76 3.99
C PHE A 100 -14.02 16.66 3.11
N ALA A 101 -13.39 17.79 2.78
CA ALA A 101 -12.20 17.78 1.92
C ALA A 101 -11.02 17.03 2.57
N VAL A 102 -10.82 17.20 3.88
CA VAL A 102 -9.76 16.49 4.62
C VAL A 102 -10.07 15.00 4.69
N PHE A 103 -11.30 14.61 5.02
CA PHE A 103 -11.68 13.18 5.09
C PHE A 103 -11.62 12.50 3.72
N LEU A 104 -12.11 13.16 2.66
CA LEU A 104 -12.06 12.65 1.29
C LEU A 104 -10.62 12.44 0.83
N SER A 105 -9.70 13.36 1.17
CA SER A 105 -8.28 13.20 0.85
C SER A 105 -7.66 11.98 1.53
N PHE A 106 -8.04 11.68 2.77
CA PHE A 106 -7.55 10.51 3.52
C PHE A 106 -8.01 9.19 2.89
N PHE A 107 -9.20 9.17 2.29
CA PHE A 107 -9.76 7.98 1.62
C PHE A 107 -9.30 7.82 0.16
N LEU A 108 -8.99 8.90 -0.55
CA LEU A 108 -8.51 8.83 -1.93
C LEU A 108 -7.04 8.38 -2.02
N ILE A 109 -6.20 8.68 -1.02
CA ILE A 109 -4.78 8.33 -1.04
C ILE A 109 -4.54 6.80 -1.14
N PRO A 110 -5.21 5.92 -0.35
CA PRO A 110 -5.07 4.47 -0.48
C PRO A 110 -5.53 3.93 -1.85
N ILE A 111 -6.59 4.52 -2.43
CA ILE A 111 -7.13 4.10 -3.73
C ILE A 111 -6.11 4.40 -4.83
N VAL A 112 -5.54 5.60 -4.85
CA VAL A 112 -4.49 5.98 -5.81
C VAL A 112 -3.21 5.16 -5.60
N SER A 113 -2.87 4.83 -4.35
CA SER A 113 -1.73 3.96 -4.02
C SER A 113 -1.93 2.54 -4.55
N SER A 114 -3.13 1.98 -4.42
CA SER A 114 -3.49 0.64 -4.92
C SER A 114 -3.36 0.53 -6.45
N MET A 115 -3.74 1.57 -7.18
CA MET A 115 -3.59 1.62 -8.64
C MET A 115 -2.14 1.67 -9.13
N ASN A 116 -1.19 2.06 -8.27
CA ASN A 116 0.23 2.04 -8.64
C ASN A 116 0.88 0.67 -8.45
N THR A 117 0.36 -0.18 -7.56
CA THR A 117 0.84 -1.57 -7.41
C THR A 117 0.58 -2.42 -8.66
N THR A 118 -0.49 -2.15 -9.40
CA THR A 118 -0.80 -2.84 -10.67
C THR A 118 0.23 -2.56 -11.78
N LYS A 119 0.88 -1.39 -11.77
CA LYS A 119 1.94 -1.04 -12.73
C LYS A 119 3.20 -1.89 -12.55
N GLU A 120 3.44 -2.42 -11.35
CA GLU A 120 4.58 -3.31 -11.12
C GLU A 120 4.38 -4.64 -11.85
N SER A 121 3.16 -5.19 -11.83
CA SER A 121 2.81 -6.39 -12.59
C SER A 121 2.93 -6.17 -14.11
N GLU A 122 2.51 -5.01 -14.61
CA GLU A 122 2.63 -4.64 -16.04
C GLU A 122 4.09 -4.40 -16.48
N LYS A 123 4.96 -4.01 -15.55
CA LYS A 123 6.40 -3.89 -15.83
C LYS A 123 7.08 -5.26 -15.90
N ILE A 124 6.60 -6.24 -15.14
CA ILE A 124 7.11 -7.62 -15.14
C ILE A 124 6.71 -8.35 -16.43
N SER A 125 5.47 -8.13 -16.92
CA SER A 125 4.97 -8.79 -18.14
C SER A 125 5.63 -8.33 -19.46
N ASN A 126 6.49 -7.32 -19.42
CA ASN A 126 7.25 -6.83 -20.57
C ASN A 126 8.71 -7.31 -20.57
N LEU A 127 9.11 -8.12 -19.60
CA LEU A 127 10.47 -8.64 -19.48
C LEU A 127 10.63 -9.92 -20.28
N ASN A 128 11.83 -10.12 -20.83
CA ASN A 128 12.15 -11.37 -21.52
C ASN A 128 12.24 -12.52 -20.49
N ILE A 129 11.95 -13.77 -20.91
CA ILE A 129 12.09 -14.98 -20.08
C ILE A 129 13.46 -15.06 -19.39
N GLY A 130 14.52 -14.56 -20.05
CA GLY A 130 15.86 -14.49 -19.46
C GLY A 130 15.96 -13.54 -18.26
N ASP A 131 15.29 -12.40 -18.33
CA ASP A 131 15.25 -11.40 -17.24
C ASP A 131 14.35 -11.88 -16.10
N LEU A 132 13.22 -12.52 -16.43
CA LEU A 132 12.35 -13.17 -15.44
C LEU A 132 13.11 -14.23 -14.65
N LYS A 133 13.98 -15.01 -15.31
CA LYS A 133 14.83 -15.99 -14.62
C LYS A 133 15.85 -15.34 -13.68
N LEU A 134 16.45 -14.22 -14.06
CA LEU A 134 17.36 -13.49 -13.18
C LEU A 134 16.64 -12.94 -11.94
N LEU A 135 15.40 -12.47 -12.12
CA LEU A 135 14.56 -12.01 -11.02
C LEU A 135 14.14 -13.17 -10.11
N GLU A 136 13.74 -14.31 -10.68
CA GLU A 136 13.46 -15.55 -9.94
C GLU A 136 14.63 -15.92 -9.04
N ASP A 137 15.84 -16.07 -9.60
CA ASP A 137 17.06 -16.41 -8.84
C ASP A 137 17.35 -15.40 -7.73
N HIS A 138 17.07 -14.10 -7.96
CA HIS A 138 17.25 -13.05 -6.97
C HIS A 138 16.25 -13.17 -5.82
N TYR A 139 14.96 -13.40 -6.10
CA TYR A 139 13.93 -13.53 -5.07
C TYR A 139 14.02 -14.85 -4.31
N GLU A 140 14.40 -15.96 -4.98
CA GLU A 140 14.65 -17.24 -4.32
C GLU A 140 15.81 -17.12 -3.31
N LYS A 141 16.90 -16.43 -3.68
CA LYS A 141 18.05 -16.18 -2.78
C LYS A 141 17.73 -15.31 -1.56
N ASN A 142 16.79 -14.38 -1.71
CA ASN A 142 16.36 -13.48 -0.64
C ASN A 142 15.20 -14.05 0.18
N GLU A 143 14.87 -15.34 0.01
CA GLU A 143 13.76 -16.01 0.70
C GLU A 143 12.39 -15.33 0.49
N ASN A 144 12.25 -14.54 -0.58
CA ASN A 144 11.00 -13.89 -0.94
C ASN A 144 10.19 -14.78 -1.88
N TYR A 145 9.65 -15.86 -1.30
CA TYR A 145 8.97 -16.92 -2.04
C TYR A 145 7.69 -16.44 -2.75
N GLU A 146 6.97 -15.48 -2.17
CA GLU A 146 5.74 -14.94 -2.75
C GLU A 146 6.01 -14.24 -4.09
N ARG A 147 7.02 -13.35 -4.13
CA ARG A 147 7.44 -12.69 -5.38
C ARG A 147 8.03 -13.68 -6.39
N CYS A 148 8.74 -14.70 -5.91
CA CYS A 148 9.28 -15.75 -6.76
C CYS A 148 8.17 -16.56 -7.46
N ILE A 149 7.08 -16.89 -6.77
CA ILE A 149 5.94 -17.61 -7.35
C ILE A 149 5.26 -16.76 -8.43
N ILE A 150 5.07 -15.45 -8.18
CA ILE A 150 4.46 -14.54 -9.17
C ILE A 150 5.27 -14.54 -10.48
N ILE A 151 6.60 -14.50 -10.40
CA ILE A 151 7.47 -14.53 -11.59
C ILE A 151 7.38 -15.87 -12.32
N LEU A 152 7.36 -16.99 -11.59
CA LEU A 152 7.24 -18.32 -12.20
C LEU A 152 5.87 -18.51 -12.88
N GLU A 153 4.80 -17.98 -12.29
CA GLU A 153 3.47 -17.94 -12.89
C GLU A 153 3.46 -17.09 -14.17
N GLU A 154 4.13 -15.94 -14.18
CA GLU A 154 4.29 -15.10 -15.37
C GLU A 154 5.07 -15.85 -16.47
N MET A 155 6.21 -16.45 -16.14
CA MET A 155 7.00 -17.29 -17.06
C MET A 155 6.18 -18.46 -17.62
N LYS A 156 5.31 -19.07 -16.80
CA LYS A 156 4.39 -20.14 -17.24
C LYS A 156 3.36 -19.60 -18.23
N SER A 157 2.88 -18.38 -18.04
CA SER A 157 1.86 -17.76 -18.91
C SER A 157 2.39 -17.45 -20.31
N GLU A 158 3.67 -17.06 -20.43
CA GLU A 158 4.32 -16.74 -21.72
C GLU A 158 4.60 -17.98 -22.57
N LEU A 159 4.78 -19.15 -21.96
CA LEU A 159 5.07 -20.39 -22.67
C LEU A 159 3.82 -20.96 -23.38
N SER A 160 4.04 -21.61 -24.52
CA SER A 160 2.96 -22.29 -25.26
C SER A 160 2.30 -23.39 -24.43
N ARG A 161 1.04 -23.77 -24.72
CA ARG A 161 0.28 -24.76 -23.92
C ARG A 161 0.97 -26.13 -23.81
N ASN A 162 1.73 -26.54 -24.82
CA ASN A 162 2.37 -27.85 -24.90
C ASN A 162 3.89 -27.81 -24.67
N ASP A 163 4.44 -26.69 -24.17
CA ASP A 163 5.87 -26.56 -23.92
C ASP A 163 6.32 -27.51 -22.78
N PRO A 164 7.33 -28.38 -22.98
CA PRO A 164 7.82 -29.28 -21.94
C PRO A 164 8.36 -28.53 -20.70
N ARG A 165 8.83 -27.28 -20.87
CA ARG A 165 9.36 -26.44 -19.77
C ARG A 165 8.27 -26.04 -18.78
N LYS A 166 6.99 -26.00 -19.19
CA LYS A 166 5.88 -25.72 -18.25
C LYS A 166 5.83 -26.71 -17.10
N LYS A 167 6.09 -27.99 -17.37
CA LYS A 167 6.09 -29.03 -16.32
C LYS A 167 7.17 -28.74 -15.27
N VAL A 168 8.34 -28.30 -15.72
CA VAL A 168 9.47 -27.93 -14.84
C VAL A 168 9.11 -26.71 -13.99
N ILE A 169 8.50 -25.69 -14.59
CA ILE A 169 8.08 -24.49 -13.85
C ILE A 169 7.01 -24.82 -12.80
N ILE A 170 6.03 -25.66 -13.14
CA ILE A 170 4.99 -26.10 -12.20
C ILE A 170 5.62 -26.85 -11.02
N GLN A 171 6.53 -27.80 -11.28
CA GLN A 171 7.26 -28.50 -10.24
C GLN A 171 8.04 -27.54 -9.35
N LYS A 172 8.71 -26.54 -9.93
CA LYS A 172 9.46 -25.55 -9.15
C LYS A 172 8.56 -24.62 -8.32
N ILE A 173 7.37 -24.25 -8.83
CA ILE A 173 6.36 -23.53 -8.05
C ILE A 173 5.95 -24.35 -6.83
N ASP A 174 5.69 -25.65 -7.01
CA ASP A 174 5.30 -26.54 -5.90
C ASP A 174 6.45 -26.70 -4.88
N GLU A 175 7.70 -26.85 -5.34
CA GLU A 175 8.88 -26.86 -4.46
C GLU A 175 8.99 -25.58 -3.63
N ILE A 176 8.80 -24.41 -4.25
CA ILE A 176 8.88 -23.12 -3.56
C ILE A 176 7.72 -22.93 -2.57
N LYS A 177 6.51 -23.37 -2.91
CA LYS A 177 5.37 -23.38 -1.97
C LYS A 177 5.66 -24.27 -0.76
N MET A 178 6.30 -25.41 -0.96
CA MET A 178 6.72 -26.28 0.14
C MET A 178 7.81 -25.63 1.02
N LYS A 179 8.78 -24.94 0.41
CA LYS A 179 9.78 -24.13 1.14
C LYS A 179 9.12 -23.03 1.97
N GLN A 180 8.09 -22.38 1.45
CA GLN A 180 7.34 -21.33 2.16
C GLN A 180 6.65 -21.85 3.42
N ILE A 181 6.16 -23.09 3.41
CA ILE A 181 5.49 -23.74 4.56
C ILE A 181 6.51 -24.38 5.53
N GLY A 182 7.81 -24.38 5.19
CA GLY A 182 8.86 -24.97 6.00
C GLY A 182 8.92 -26.50 5.96
N ILE A 183 8.20 -27.13 5.02
CA ILE A 183 8.23 -28.58 4.82
C ILE A 183 9.40 -28.89 3.89
N LYS A 184 10.50 -29.40 4.46
CA LYS A 184 11.62 -29.90 3.63
C LYS A 184 11.17 -31.13 2.86
N HIS A 185 11.15 -31.03 1.53
CA HIS A 185 10.96 -32.17 0.65
C HIS A 185 12.14 -33.13 0.84
N ASN A 186 11.89 -34.28 1.46
CA ASN A 186 12.84 -35.39 1.36
C ASN A 186 12.66 -35.97 -0.05
N PRO A 187 13.74 -36.10 -0.84
CA PRO A 187 13.69 -36.61 -2.20
C PRO A 187 13.24 -38.08 -2.26
#